data_AF-A0A5E4N5A5-F1
#
_entry.id   AF-A0A5E4N5A5-F1
#
_cell.length_a   1.000
_cell.length_b   1.000
_cell.length_c   1.000
_cell.angle_alpha   90.00
_cell.angle_beta   90.00
_cell.angle_gamma   90.00
#
_symmetry.space_group_name_H-M   'P 1'
#
loop_
_entity.id
_entity.type
_entity.pdbx_description
1 polymer ?
#
loop_
_entity_poly.entity_id
_entity_poly.type
_entity_poly.pdbx_seq_one_letter_code
_entity_poly.pdbx_strand_id
1 'polypeptide(L)'
;MRKNAINPNLSVWVNASAGTGKTKILIDRVLRLLLERKKNILCLTFTNAAADEMQNRIYKTLSKWTVCSNSELEKDLKQLLNDKYHLTQARKLFSEIENLNLTIQTIHAFCYKLVSNFPMQVGIPPNCTLSECKEIHSIVFDKVLIYEALQDNINAIATEINENELCDLLYTLYVKKAASDLECVRAKLKAPDEIHDLPSEVLEHIKSLSKILSEGSKRDRNYSRVLYDWRNSTKNVESMAKVFINLESHEKKNISSIITKSTLKKFPDAERMIESVQDIVLSHVEDMDSYQILQRTSNLLIIFKVYVDFYNNEKLKNALLDYNDIIDLAINLLSDHNYKDWVLFNLDQKIDHILIDEAQDNSINQWKIITRLCDDFFSGGDEKRTLFVVGDAKQSIYRFQGVNPILFNYMQKYFHDKTRNKDWLSCQLEKSFRSTPEVLMFVDRLFNNFYEEVSFGNNEIKHVPHRENDQGYIEIWPLLSQHKETYEQQAFQVHFKNRLLSKPIYDKKSLKEVQASTTEYLYVFEEHSSASAKKLPSEISF
;
A
#
# COMPACT_ATOMS: atom_id res chain seq x y z
N MET A 1 3.21 27.32 24.54
CA MET A 1 3.07 26.38 23.40
C MET A 1 2.07 25.25 23.68
N ARG A 2 2.35 24.29 24.58
CA ARG A 2 1.47 23.13 24.85
C ARG A 2 0.02 23.49 25.20
N LYS A 3 -0.21 24.45 26.10
CA LYS A 3 -1.56 24.89 26.47
C LYS A 3 -2.34 25.55 25.32
N ASN A 4 -1.65 26.13 24.34
CA ASN A 4 -2.31 26.66 23.13
C ASN A 4 -2.66 25.51 22.18
N ALA A 5 -1.78 24.51 22.05
CA ALA A 5 -2.05 23.31 21.26
C ALA A 5 -3.30 22.56 21.75
N ILE A 6 -3.53 22.47 23.06
CA ILE A 6 -4.73 21.81 23.58
C ILE A 6 -5.97 22.73 23.68
N ASN A 7 -5.94 23.97 23.19
CA ASN A 7 -7.04 24.93 23.34
C ASN A 7 -8.31 24.54 22.53
N PRO A 8 -9.44 24.22 23.20
CA PRO A 8 -10.70 23.78 22.58
C PRO A 8 -11.27 24.64 21.45
N ASN A 9 -10.86 25.90 21.36
CA ASN A 9 -11.38 26.85 20.38
C ASN A 9 -10.47 27.00 19.14
N LEU A 10 -9.36 26.25 19.08
CA LEU A 10 -8.44 26.22 17.95
C LEU A 10 -8.48 24.85 17.29
N SER A 11 -8.48 24.83 15.95
CA SER A 11 -8.06 23.68 15.17
C SER A 11 -6.54 23.61 15.18
N VAL A 12 -5.97 22.44 15.44
CA VAL A 12 -4.54 22.30 15.69
C VAL A 12 -3.95 21.14 14.91
N TRP A 13 -2.82 21.40 14.26
CA TRP A 13 -2.01 20.39 13.59
C TRP A 13 -0.70 20.20 14.32
N VAL A 14 -0.51 19.01 14.89
CA VAL A 14 0.66 18.65 15.68
C VAL A 14 1.57 17.75 14.86
N ASN A 15 2.71 18.27 14.43
CA ASN A 15 3.80 17.45 13.91
C ASN A 15 4.67 16.99 15.09
N ALA A 16 4.69 15.69 15.37
CA ALA A 16 5.24 15.19 16.62
C ALA A 16 6.07 13.92 16.42
N SER A 17 7.39 14.07 16.53
CA SER A 17 8.33 12.98 16.33
C SER A 17 8.16 11.82 17.33
N ALA A 18 8.81 10.69 17.05
CA ALA A 18 8.81 9.52 17.94
C ALA A 18 9.21 9.90 19.39
N GLY A 19 8.40 9.44 20.35
CA GLY A 19 8.69 9.65 21.78
C GLY A 19 8.41 11.06 22.30
N THR A 20 7.82 11.96 21.52
CA THR A 20 7.54 13.36 21.93
C THR A 20 6.23 13.53 22.73
N GLY A 21 5.46 12.45 22.89
CA GLY A 21 4.23 12.44 23.66
C GLY A 21 2.95 12.72 22.86
N LYS A 22 2.88 12.27 21.58
CA LYS A 22 1.70 12.33 20.71
C LYS A 22 0.39 11.97 21.44
N THR A 23 0.34 10.77 22.00
CA THR A 23 -0.82 10.27 22.73
C THR A 23 -1.16 11.13 23.95
N LYS A 24 -0.14 11.65 24.65
CA LYS A 24 -0.35 12.49 25.84
C LYS A 24 -0.96 13.84 25.48
N ILE A 25 -0.51 14.50 24.40
CA ILE A 25 -1.10 15.78 23.99
C ILE A 25 -2.53 15.61 23.47
N LEU A 26 -2.82 14.50 22.79
CA LEU A 26 -4.17 14.17 22.32
C LEU A 26 -5.11 13.92 23.51
N ILE A 27 -4.69 13.12 24.49
CA ILE A 27 -5.45 12.91 25.73
C ILE A 27 -5.68 14.23 26.49
N ASP A 28 -4.66 15.07 26.62
CA ASP A 28 -4.79 16.38 27.27
C ASP A 28 -5.79 17.29 26.54
N ARG A 29 -5.85 17.20 25.20
CA ARG A 29 -6.86 17.90 24.39
C ARG A 29 -8.26 17.39 24.71
N VAL A 30 -8.49 16.07 24.76
CA VAL A 30 -9.79 15.49 25.14
C VAL A 30 -10.19 15.95 26.54
N LEU A 31 -9.30 15.79 27.52
CA LEU A 31 -9.59 16.20 28.91
C LEU A 31 -9.94 17.69 29.00
N ARG A 32 -9.28 18.55 28.22
CA ARG A 32 -9.59 19.98 28.19
C ARG A 32 -10.94 20.27 27.53
N LEU A 33 -11.30 19.58 26.44
CA LEU A 33 -12.63 19.66 25.84
C LEU A 33 -13.72 19.30 26.86
N LEU A 34 -13.53 18.20 27.61
CA LEU A 34 -14.46 17.75 28.65
C LEU A 34 -14.58 18.77 29.79
N LEU A 35 -13.44 19.31 30.27
CA LEU A 35 -13.41 20.36 31.30
C LEU A 35 -14.15 21.63 30.87
N GLU A 36 -14.15 21.96 29.59
CA GLU A 36 -14.89 23.10 29.02
C GLU A 36 -16.32 22.73 28.57
N ARG A 37 -16.83 21.56 28.96
CA ARG A 37 -18.19 21.05 28.65
C ARG A 37 -18.50 20.95 27.14
N LYS A 38 -17.48 20.79 26.31
CA LYS A 38 -17.67 20.52 24.89
C LYS A 38 -18.27 19.13 24.72
N LYS A 39 -19.20 19.00 23.76
CA LYS A 39 -19.91 17.76 23.46
C LYS A 39 -19.49 17.20 22.11
N ASN A 40 -19.93 15.98 21.81
CA ASN A 40 -19.82 15.33 20.51
C ASN A 40 -18.36 15.26 20.01
N ILE A 41 -17.53 14.63 20.83
CA ILE A 41 -16.08 14.53 20.62
C ILE A 41 -15.80 13.17 19.97
N LEU A 42 -15.25 13.18 18.76
CA LEU A 42 -14.86 11.99 18.02
C LEU A 42 -13.34 11.89 17.94
N CYS A 43 -12.77 10.85 18.55
CA CYS A 43 -11.36 10.48 18.43
C CYS A 43 -11.21 9.30 17.46
N LEU A 44 -10.46 9.50 16.39
CA LEU A 44 -10.15 8.50 15.36
C LEU A 44 -8.70 8.05 15.51
N THR A 45 -8.49 6.73 15.61
CA THR A 45 -7.16 6.11 15.65
C THR A 45 -6.95 5.13 14.49
N PHE A 46 -5.69 4.74 14.24
CA PHE A 46 -5.37 3.73 13.23
C PHE A 46 -5.65 2.30 13.71
N THR A 47 -5.35 1.99 14.98
CA THR A 47 -5.51 0.64 15.55
C THR A 47 -6.48 0.60 16.74
N ASN A 48 -7.12 -0.55 16.96
CA ASN A 48 -7.97 -0.78 18.13
C ASN A 48 -7.17 -0.69 19.44
N ALA A 49 -5.93 -1.18 19.45
CA ALA A 49 -5.05 -1.07 20.62
C ALA A 49 -4.78 0.39 21.02
N ALA A 50 -4.59 1.29 20.04
CA ALA A 50 -4.42 2.72 20.32
C ALA A 50 -5.73 3.37 20.83
N ALA A 51 -6.89 2.97 20.30
CA ALA A 51 -8.19 3.42 20.80
C ALA A 51 -8.39 3.00 22.27
N ASP A 52 -8.18 1.71 22.58
CA ASP A 52 -8.30 1.15 23.92
C ASP A 52 -7.31 1.80 24.89
N GLU A 53 -6.06 2.00 24.48
CA GLU A 53 -5.05 2.67 25.31
C GLU A 53 -5.47 4.10 25.63
N MET A 54 -5.92 4.86 24.63
CA MET A 54 -6.37 6.24 24.79
C MET A 54 -7.57 6.31 25.76
N GLN A 55 -8.56 5.44 25.54
CA GLN A 55 -9.73 5.31 26.40
C GLN A 55 -9.32 5.04 27.84
N ASN A 56 -8.53 3.99 28.07
CA ASN A 56 -8.07 3.59 29.40
C ASN A 56 -7.33 4.73 30.12
N ARG A 57 -6.47 5.48 29.42
CA ARG A 57 -5.75 6.62 30.02
C ARG A 57 -6.69 7.79 30.38
N ILE A 58 -7.71 8.07 29.58
CA ILE A 58 -8.73 9.08 29.89
C ILE A 58 -9.53 8.66 31.13
N TYR A 59 -10.11 7.46 31.12
CA TYR A 59 -10.90 6.96 32.26
C TYR A 59 -10.08 6.88 33.55
N LYS A 60 -8.82 6.45 33.47
CA LYS A 60 -7.91 6.43 34.62
C LYS A 60 -7.67 7.83 35.19
N THR A 61 -7.51 8.84 34.32
CA THR A 61 -7.31 10.23 34.74
C THR A 61 -8.57 10.80 35.39
N LEU A 62 -9.74 10.61 34.76
CA LEU A 62 -11.02 11.05 35.29
C LEU A 62 -11.36 10.37 36.61
N SER A 63 -11.13 9.06 36.72
CA SER A 63 -11.29 8.29 37.95
C SER A 63 -10.38 8.83 39.07
N LYS A 64 -9.09 9.07 38.78
CA LYS A 64 -8.17 9.71 39.74
C LYS A 64 -8.73 11.05 40.23
N TRP A 65 -9.25 11.89 39.34
CA TRP A 65 -9.79 13.21 39.70
C TRP A 65 -10.99 13.13 40.65
N THR A 66 -11.78 12.04 40.62
CA THR A 66 -12.90 11.88 41.55
C THR A 66 -12.47 11.76 43.01
N VAL A 67 -11.36 11.05 43.28
CA VAL A 67 -10.93 10.67 44.64
C VAL A 67 -9.68 11.37 45.15
N CYS A 68 -8.82 11.93 44.27
CA CYS A 68 -7.55 12.51 44.71
C CYS A 68 -7.75 13.77 45.58
N SER A 69 -6.69 14.15 46.30
CA SER A 69 -6.72 15.37 47.13
C SER A 69 -6.91 16.63 46.26
N ASN A 70 -7.46 17.70 46.84
CA ASN A 70 -7.61 18.96 46.10
C ASN A 70 -6.27 19.47 45.55
N SER A 71 -5.19 19.39 46.33
CA SER A 71 -3.84 19.82 45.91
C SER A 71 -3.35 19.06 44.65
N GLU A 72 -3.57 17.75 44.60
CA GLU A 72 -3.20 16.94 43.43
C GLU A 72 -4.08 17.25 42.21
N LEU A 73 -5.40 17.41 42.42
CA LEU A 73 -6.31 17.79 41.35
C LEU A 73 -5.93 19.16 40.77
N GLU A 74 -5.64 20.14 41.62
CA GLU A 74 -5.17 21.46 41.20
C GLU A 74 -3.89 21.39 40.37
N LYS A 75 -2.94 20.54 40.77
CA LYS A 75 -1.69 20.34 40.03
C LYS A 75 -1.96 19.81 38.62
N ASP A 76 -2.87 18.85 38.47
CA ASP A 76 -3.25 18.29 37.17
C ASP A 76 -4.00 19.35 36.33
N LEU A 77 -4.96 20.06 36.91
CA LEU A 77 -5.75 21.09 36.21
C LEU A 77 -4.90 22.28 35.76
N LYS A 78 -3.90 22.69 36.56
CA LYS A 78 -2.92 23.73 36.18
C LYS A 78 -2.10 23.36 34.94
N GLN A 79 -1.94 22.07 34.62
CA GLN A 79 -1.26 21.66 33.39
C GLN A 79 -2.14 21.85 32.15
N LEU A 80 -3.46 21.76 32.31
CA LEU A 80 -4.43 21.80 31.22
C LEU A 80 -5.01 23.20 30.97
N LEU A 81 -5.31 23.94 32.04
CA LEU A 81 -6.02 25.22 32.01
C LEU A 81 -5.10 26.40 32.37
N ASN A 82 -5.44 27.60 31.89
CA ASN A 82 -4.75 28.85 32.25
C ASN A 82 -5.43 29.60 33.40
N ASP A 83 -6.75 29.48 33.50
CA ASP A 83 -7.59 30.28 34.40
C ASP A 83 -8.05 29.51 35.65
N LYS A 84 -8.95 30.12 36.43
CA LYS A 84 -9.60 29.47 37.58
C LYS A 84 -10.27 28.17 37.13
N TYR A 85 -9.86 27.07 37.72
CA TYR A 85 -10.41 25.74 37.47
C TYR A 85 -11.48 25.40 38.51
N HIS A 86 -12.59 24.82 38.04
CA HIS A 86 -13.71 24.41 38.89
C HIS A 86 -13.50 22.97 39.37
N LEU A 87 -12.97 22.79 40.59
CA LEU A 87 -12.69 21.46 41.16
C LEU A 87 -13.92 20.56 41.18
N THR A 88 -15.07 21.10 41.56
CA THR A 88 -16.34 20.36 41.58
C THR A 88 -16.72 19.85 40.20
N GLN A 89 -16.49 20.63 39.16
CA GLN A 89 -16.77 20.24 37.79
C GLN A 89 -15.83 19.12 37.34
N ALA A 90 -14.52 19.27 37.57
CA ALA A 90 -13.54 18.25 37.22
C ALA A 90 -13.85 16.89 37.90
N ARG A 91 -14.31 16.91 39.15
CA ARG A 91 -14.73 15.70 39.89
C ARG A 91 -15.98 15.02 39.30
N LYS A 92 -16.90 15.77 38.70
CA LYS A 92 -18.15 15.24 38.12
C LYS A 92 -17.97 14.67 36.71
N LEU A 93 -16.88 14.99 36.02
CA LEU A 93 -16.67 14.56 34.63
C LEU A 93 -16.73 13.04 34.44
N PHE A 94 -16.26 12.26 35.40
CA PHE A 94 -16.31 10.80 35.31
C PHE A 94 -17.75 10.28 35.19
N SER A 95 -18.68 10.83 35.97
CA SER A 95 -20.11 10.46 35.94
C SER A 95 -20.90 11.10 34.79
N GLU A 96 -20.35 12.13 34.14
CA GLU A 96 -21.04 12.92 33.11
C GLU A 96 -20.48 12.68 31.70
N ILE A 97 -19.54 11.73 31.53
CA ILE A 97 -18.84 11.50 30.26
C ILE A 97 -19.79 11.10 29.13
N GLU A 98 -20.82 10.29 29.44
CA GLU A 98 -21.84 9.87 28.47
C GLU A 98 -22.65 11.07 27.96
N ASN A 99 -22.96 12.04 28.83
CA ASN A 99 -23.69 13.26 28.46
C ASN A 99 -22.89 14.19 27.52
N LEU A 100 -21.58 13.95 27.39
CA LEU A 100 -20.67 14.71 26.52
C LEU A 100 -20.41 14.00 25.18
N ASN A 101 -20.97 12.80 24.97
CA ASN A 101 -20.86 12.05 23.71
C ASN A 101 -19.40 11.88 23.22
N LEU A 102 -18.49 11.45 24.11
CA LEU A 102 -17.12 11.09 23.73
C LEU A 102 -17.09 9.71 23.08
N THR A 103 -16.65 9.64 21.83
CA THR A 103 -16.44 8.40 21.09
C THR A 103 -14.97 8.25 20.72
N ILE A 104 -14.36 7.10 21.04
CA ILE A 104 -12.98 6.76 20.70
C ILE A 104 -13.00 5.43 19.96
N GLN A 105 -12.58 5.42 18.70
CA GLN A 105 -12.61 4.22 17.86
C GLN A 105 -11.69 4.37 16.65
N THR A 106 -11.48 3.28 15.90
CA THR A 106 -10.77 3.34 14.63
C THR A 106 -11.63 3.96 13.52
N ILE A 107 -10.99 4.45 12.46
CA ILE A 107 -11.71 4.93 11.27
C ILE A 107 -12.59 3.81 10.68
N HIS A 108 -12.08 2.59 10.59
CA HIS A 108 -12.87 1.44 10.12
C HIS A 108 -14.11 1.19 10.99
N ALA A 109 -13.97 1.19 12.33
CA ALA A 109 -15.10 1.02 13.23
C ALA A 109 -16.14 2.14 13.07
N PHE A 110 -15.69 3.39 12.90
CA PHE A 110 -16.59 4.52 12.59
C PHE A 110 -17.36 4.29 11.29
N CYS A 111 -16.67 3.90 10.21
CA CYS A 111 -17.29 3.67 8.90
C CYS A 111 -18.27 2.49 8.93
N TYR A 112 -17.90 1.40 9.60
CA TYR A 112 -18.78 0.26 9.77
C TYR A 112 -20.05 0.63 10.55
N LYS A 113 -19.94 1.39 11.64
CA LYS A 113 -21.09 1.88 12.41
C LYS A 113 -21.98 2.80 11.56
N LEU A 114 -21.37 3.68 10.77
CA LEU A 114 -22.06 4.57 9.85
C LEU A 114 -22.87 3.76 8.82
N VAL A 115 -22.21 2.88 8.08
CA VAL A 115 -22.82 2.07 7.01
C VAL A 115 -23.90 1.14 7.56
N SER A 116 -23.65 0.48 8.69
CA SER A 116 -24.60 -0.46 9.33
C SER A 116 -25.88 0.21 9.82
N ASN A 117 -25.85 1.52 10.11
CA ASN A 117 -27.03 2.27 10.54
C ASN A 117 -27.90 2.75 9.37
N PHE A 118 -27.38 2.73 8.14
CA PHE A 118 -28.08 3.20 6.94
C PHE A 118 -28.01 2.20 5.77
N PRO A 119 -28.39 0.92 5.98
CA PRO A 119 -28.21 -0.13 4.98
C PRO A 119 -29.00 0.14 3.69
N MET A 120 -30.17 0.76 3.78
CA MET A 120 -31.00 1.08 2.62
C MET A 120 -30.38 2.17 1.73
N GLN A 121 -29.80 3.20 2.33
CA GLN A 121 -29.21 4.34 1.63
C GLN A 121 -27.92 3.93 0.90
N VAL A 122 -27.16 3.00 1.48
CA VAL A 122 -25.91 2.48 0.90
C VAL A 122 -26.12 1.24 0.03
N GLY A 123 -27.36 0.74 -0.10
CA GLY A 123 -27.71 -0.35 -0.99
C GLY A 123 -27.23 -1.74 -0.55
N ILE A 124 -27.10 -1.98 0.75
CA ILE A 124 -26.66 -3.26 1.31
C ILE A 124 -27.78 -3.98 2.08
N PRO A 125 -27.71 -5.31 2.23
CA PRO A 125 -28.60 -6.04 3.13
C PRO A 125 -28.55 -5.51 4.58
N PRO A 126 -29.67 -5.54 5.33
CA PRO A 126 -29.62 -5.27 6.76
C PRO A 126 -28.80 -6.35 7.49
N ASN A 127 -28.17 -5.95 8.61
CA ASN A 127 -27.34 -6.83 9.45
C ASN A 127 -26.10 -7.42 8.74
N CYS A 128 -25.53 -6.68 7.77
CA CYS A 128 -24.24 -7.05 7.20
C CYS A 128 -23.17 -7.20 8.29
N THR A 129 -22.32 -8.22 8.17
CA THR A 129 -21.21 -8.45 9.10
C THR A 129 -19.87 -8.15 8.43
N LEU A 130 -18.98 -7.50 9.18
CA LEU A 130 -17.61 -7.22 8.75
C LEU A 130 -16.76 -8.50 8.82
N SER A 131 -16.15 -8.87 7.70
CA SER A 131 -15.30 -10.07 7.57
C SER A 131 -14.17 -9.83 6.56
N GLU A 132 -13.06 -10.56 6.69
CA GLU A 132 -12.02 -10.60 5.65
C GLU A 132 -12.51 -11.32 4.38
N CYS A 133 -13.64 -12.02 4.44
CA CYS A 133 -14.29 -12.68 3.30
C CYS A 133 -13.39 -13.68 2.55
N LYS A 134 -12.34 -14.18 3.22
CA LYS A 134 -11.38 -15.14 2.63
C LYS A 134 -12.05 -16.46 2.26
N GLU A 135 -13.05 -16.86 3.02
CA GLU A 135 -13.77 -18.12 2.81
C GLU A 135 -14.55 -18.13 1.49
N ILE A 136 -14.95 -16.95 1.00
CA ILE A 136 -15.71 -16.78 -0.24
C ILE A 136 -14.81 -16.97 -1.48
N HIS A 137 -13.51 -16.68 -1.34
CA HIS A 137 -12.57 -16.69 -2.46
C HIS A 137 -12.55 -18.03 -3.21
N SER A 138 -12.45 -19.15 -2.49
CA SER A 138 -12.44 -20.49 -3.10
C SER A 138 -13.75 -20.79 -3.84
N ILE A 139 -14.90 -20.42 -3.27
CA ILE A 139 -16.23 -20.65 -3.88
C ILE A 139 -16.38 -19.83 -5.17
N VAL A 140 -15.88 -18.59 -5.16
CA VAL A 140 -15.91 -17.70 -6.33
C VAL A 140 -14.98 -18.22 -7.41
N PHE A 141 -13.79 -18.68 -7.03
CA PHE A 141 -12.83 -19.23 -7.96
C PHE A 141 -13.38 -20.47 -8.70
N ASP A 142 -14.03 -21.40 -7.99
CA ASP A 142 -14.71 -22.54 -8.61
C ASP A 142 -15.75 -22.09 -9.66
N LYS A 143 -16.50 -21.01 -9.37
CA LYS A 143 -17.48 -20.44 -10.31
C LYS A 143 -16.81 -19.82 -11.54
N VAL A 144 -15.67 -19.17 -11.37
CA VAL A 144 -14.89 -18.61 -12.47
C VAL A 144 -14.35 -19.71 -13.38
N LEU A 145 -13.81 -20.80 -12.81
CA LEU A 145 -13.25 -21.91 -13.57
C LEU A 145 -14.27 -22.60 -14.50
N ILE A 146 -15.53 -22.70 -14.07
CA ILE A 146 -16.59 -23.34 -14.87
C ILE A 146 -17.35 -22.34 -15.75
N TYR A 147 -16.99 -21.06 -15.75
CA TYR A 147 -17.70 -20.04 -16.52
C TYR A 147 -17.33 -20.14 -18.00
N GLU A 148 -18.33 -20.47 -18.84
CA GLU A 148 -18.14 -20.81 -20.26
C GLU A 148 -17.47 -19.67 -21.06
N ALA A 149 -17.84 -18.41 -20.78
CA ALA A 149 -17.32 -17.26 -21.50
C ALA A 149 -15.82 -16.97 -21.24
N LEU A 150 -15.20 -17.63 -20.27
CA LEU A 150 -13.78 -17.45 -19.92
C LEU A 150 -12.89 -18.62 -20.32
N GLN A 151 -13.43 -19.70 -20.91
CA GLN A 151 -12.65 -20.92 -21.14
C GLN A 151 -11.44 -20.66 -22.03
N ASP A 152 -11.56 -19.81 -23.06
CA ASP A 152 -10.44 -19.46 -23.92
C ASP A 152 -9.35 -18.69 -23.16
N ASN A 153 -9.73 -17.73 -22.30
CA ASN A 153 -8.80 -16.95 -21.49
C ASN A 153 -8.10 -17.82 -20.42
N ILE A 154 -8.85 -18.73 -19.78
CA ILE A 154 -8.33 -19.66 -18.78
C ILE A 154 -7.34 -20.63 -19.44
N ASN A 155 -7.71 -21.21 -20.58
CA ASN A 155 -6.83 -22.11 -21.34
C ASN A 155 -5.53 -21.42 -21.78
N ALA A 156 -5.60 -20.15 -22.17
CA ALA A 156 -4.42 -19.36 -22.55
C ALA A 156 -3.46 -19.09 -21.37
N ILE A 157 -3.96 -19.08 -20.13
CA ILE A 157 -3.15 -18.86 -18.92
C ILE A 157 -2.67 -20.18 -18.31
N ALA A 158 -3.48 -21.23 -18.41
CA ALA A 158 -3.19 -22.57 -17.88
C ALA A 158 -1.96 -23.23 -18.52
N THR A 159 -1.45 -22.71 -19.64
CA THR A 159 -0.19 -23.16 -20.24
C THR A 159 1.05 -22.82 -19.41
N GLU A 160 0.93 -21.90 -18.45
CA GLU A 160 2.08 -21.32 -17.75
C GLU A 160 1.96 -21.31 -16.24
N ILE A 161 0.76 -21.03 -15.72
CA ILE A 161 0.50 -21.04 -14.28
C ILE A 161 -0.48 -22.14 -13.93
N ASN A 162 -0.31 -22.70 -12.74
CA ASN A 162 -1.26 -23.70 -12.23
C ASN A 162 -2.48 -23.04 -11.58
N GLU A 163 -3.47 -23.87 -11.28
CA GLU A 163 -4.74 -23.43 -10.70
C GLU A 163 -4.58 -22.68 -9.36
N ASN A 164 -3.67 -23.12 -8.48
CA ASN A 164 -3.45 -22.46 -7.19
C ASN A 164 -2.81 -21.08 -7.38
N GLU A 165 -1.85 -20.97 -8.29
CA GLU A 165 -1.21 -19.69 -8.63
C GLU A 165 -2.22 -18.70 -9.21
N LEU A 166 -3.12 -19.15 -10.10
CA LEU A 166 -4.18 -18.30 -10.63
C LEU A 166 -5.16 -17.85 -9.53
N CYS A 167 -5.55 -18.77 -8.64
CA CYS A 167 -6.42 -18.49 -7.51
C CYS A 167 -5.82 -17.39 -6.61
N ASP A 168 -4.59 -17.59 -6.14
CA ASP A 168 -3.86 -16.65 -5.29
C ASP A 168 -3.64 -15.29 -5.99
N LEU A 169 -3.36 -15.30 -7.29
CA LEU A 169 -3.16 -14.09 -8.08
C LEU A 169 -4.45 -13.28 -8.19
N LEU A 170 -5.59 -13.91 -8.49
CA LEU A 170 -6.89 -13.25 -8.56
C LEU A 170 -7.29 -12.63 -7.21
N TYR A 171 -7.07 -13.34 -6.10
CA TYR A 171 -7.31 -12.79 -4.77
C TYR A 171 -6.37 -11.62 -4.45
N THR A 172 -5.10 -11.74 -4.80
CA THR A 172 -4.10 -10.69 -4.59
C THR A 172 -4.47 -9.42 -5.37
N LEU A 173 -4.89 -9.56 -6.63
CA LEU A 173 -5.37 -8.45 -7.46
C LEU A 173 -6.62 -7.79 -6.86
N TYR A 174 -7.55 -8.60 -6.33
CA TYR A 174 -8.76 -8.12 -5.67
C TYR A 174 -8.43 -7.28 -4.43
N VAL A 175 -7.62 -7.83 -3.52
CA VAL A 175 -7.23 -7.15 -2.27
C VAL A 175 -6.46 -5.87 -2.54
N LYS A 176 -5.58 -5.86 -3.55
CA LYS A 176 -4.78 -4.69 -3.93
C LYS A 176 -5.56 -3.63 -4.73
N LYS A 177 -6.82 -3.88 -5.10
CA LYS A 177 -7.62 -3.04 -6.00
C LYS A 177 -6.81 -2.64 -7.25
N ALA A 178 -6.20 -3.61 -7.92
CA ALA A 178 -5.34 -3.34 -9.06
C ALA A 178 -6.12 -2.56 -10.14
N ALA A 179 -5.74 -1.29 -10.34
CA ALA A 179 -6.27 -0.47 -11.42
C ALA A 179 -5.84 -1.12 -12.75
N SER A 180 -6.83 -1.57 -13.51
CA SER A 180 -6.62 -2.44 -14.67
C SER A 180 -6.65 -1.61 -15.95
N ASP A 181 -5.64 -0.78 -16.15
CA ASP A 181 -5.46 -0.08 -17.43
C ASP A 181 -4.44 -0.83 -18.29
N LEU A 182 -4.95 -1.61 -19.24
CA LEU A 182 -4.12 -2.37 -20.18
C LEU A 182 -3.24 -1.46 -21.04
N GLU A 183 -3.67 -0.23 -21.33
CA GLU A 183 -2.85 0.72 -22.09
C GLU A 183 -1.67 1.24 -21.27
N CYS A 184 -1.86 1.45 -19.96
CA CYS A 184 -0.74 1.75 -19.06
C CYS A 184 0.27 0.59 -19.02
N VAL A 185 -0.21 -0.66 -18.98
CA VAL A 185 0.67 -1.85 -19.03
C VAL A 185 1.42 -1.91 -20.36
N ARG A 186 0.73 -1.74 -21.49
CA ARG A 186 1.33 -1.69 -22.83
C ARG A 186 2.43 -0.64 -22.90
N ALA A 187 2.15 0.59 -22.46
CA ALA A 187 3.10 1.70 -22.49
C ALA A 187 4.35 1.42 -21.65
N LYS A 188 4.20 0.80 -20.47
CA LYS A 188 5.33 0.42 -19.60
C LYS A 188 6.19 -0.69 -20.21
N LEU A 189 5.56 -1.68 -20.83
CA LEU A 189 6.26 -2.77 -21.51
C LEU A 189 6.86 -2.34 -22.85
N LYS A 190 6.42 -1.20 -23.40
CA LYS A 190 6.68 -0.82 -24.80
C LYS A 190 6.27 -1.92 -25.78
N ALA A 191 5.22 -2.66 -25.44
CA ALA A 191 4.77 -3.80 -26.23
C ALA A 191 4.20 -3.32 -27.58
N PRO A 192 4.57 -3.97 -28.70
CA PRO A 192 4.04 -3.63 -30.01
C PRO A 192 2.58 -4.06 -30.17
N ASP A 193 1.89 -3.53 -31.18
CA ASP A 193 0.52 -3.93 -31.50
C ASP A 193 0.45 -5.34 -32.10
N GLU A 194 1.45 -5.68 -32.91
CA GLU A 194 1.59 -6.97 -33.56
C GLU A 194 3.08 -7.33 -33.63
N ILE A 195 3.36 -8.64 -33.69
CA ILE A 195 4.71 -9.14 -33.93
C ILE A 195 4.94 -9.23 -35.43
N HIS A 196 5.93 -8.49 -35.91
CA HIS A 196 6.39 -8.56 -37.30
C HIS A 196 7.47 -9.64 -37.49
N ASP A 197 7.46 -10.28 -38.65
CA ASP A 197 8.53 -11.19 -39.06
C ASP A 197 9.90 -10.49 -39.11
N LEU A 198 10.98 -11.26 -38.90
CA LEU A 198 12.34 -10.75 -39.06
C LEU A 198 12.57 -10.16 -40.47
N PRO A 199 13.23 -9.00 -40.60
CA PRO A 199 13.51 -8.38 -41.89
C PRO A 199 14.28 -9.31 -42.85
N SER A 200 13.98 -9.22 -44.15
CA SER A 200 14.61 -10.09 -45.16
C SER A 200 16.13 -9.98 -45.21
N GLU A 201 16.69 -8.81 -44.90
CA GLU A 201 18.13 -8.59 -44.79
C GLU A 201 18.76 -9.46 -43.68
N VAL A 202 18.12 -9.56 -42.52
CA VAL A 202 18.58 -10.39 -41.40
C VAL A 202 18.51 -11.87 -41.76
N LEU A 203 17.47 -12.29 -42.48
CA LEU A 203 17.35 -13.66 -42.95
C LEU A 203 18.50 -14.04 -43.90
N GLU A 204 18.94 -13.12 -44.76
CA GLU A 204 20.10 -13.33 -45.63
C GLU A 204 21.42 -13.29 -44.86
N HIS A 205 21.56 -12.44 -43.83
CA HIS A 205 22.71 -12.48 -42.91
C HIS A 205 22.79 -13.80 -42.14
N ILE A 206 21.67 -14.30 -41.58
CA ILE A 206 21.62 -15.59 -40.88
C ILE A 206 22.01 -16.74 -41.81
N LYS A 207 21.53 -16.73 -43.06
CA LYS A 207 21.89 -17.71 -44.09
C LYS A 207 23.38 -17.65 -44.43
N SER A 208 23.94 -16.45 -44.57
CA SER A 208 25.35 -16.25 -44.86
C SER A 208 26.23 -16.71 -43.69
N LEU A 209 25.85 -16.37 -42.46
CA LEU A 209 26.51 -16.82 -41.23
C LEU A 209 26.43 -18.34 -41.06
N SER A 210 25.29 -18.97 -41.36
CA SER A 210 25.18 -20.44 -41.35
C SER A 210 26.22 -21.09 -42.27
N LYS A 211 26.45 -20.54 -43.47
CA LYS A 211 27.49 -21.02 -44.40
C LYS A 211 28.90 -20.75 -43.87
N ILE A 212 29.20 -19.54 -43.40
CA ILE A 212 30.51 -19.16 -42.86
C ILE A 212 30.91 -20.05 -41.67
N LEU A 213 29.99 -20.23 -40.73
CA LEU A 213 30.22 -21.03 -39.53
C LEU A 213 30.41 -22.52 -39.85
N SER A 214 29.89 -23.01 -40.99
CA SER A 214 30.07 -24.40 -41.42
C SER A 214 31.53 -24.74 -41.76
N GLU A 215 32.33 -23.74 -42.16
CA GLU A 215 33.76 -23.89 -42.49
C GLU A 215 34.68 -23.78 -41.26
N GLY A 216 34.09 -23.54 -40.09
CA GLY A 216 34.82 -23.23 -38.86
C GLY A 216 35.13 -24.43 -37.96
N SER A 217 35.34 -24.10 -36.69
CA SER A 217 35.61 -25.06 -35.62
C SER A 217 34.42 -26.00 -35.37
N LYS A 218 34.58 -26.99 -34.48
CA LYS A 218 33.47 -27.84 -34.03
C LYS A 218 32.32 -27.02 -33.41
N ARG A 219 32.63 -25.91 -32.72
CA ARG A 219 31.64 -25.00 -32.13
C ARG A 219 30.90 -24.22 -33.21
N ASP A 220 31.65 -23.64 -34.15
CA ASP A 220 31.08 -22.88 -35.27
C ASP A 220 30.11 -23.76 -36.07
N ARG A 221 30.53 -25.00 -36.39
CA ARG A 221 29.69 -25.99 -37.06
C ARG A 221 28.43 -26.38 -36.28
N ASN A 222 28.47 -26.34 -34.94
CA ASN A 222 27.28 -26.58 -34.13
C ASN A 222 26.27 -25.45 -34.30
N TYR A 223 26.69 -24.19 -34.21
CA TYR A 223 25.81 -23.05 -34.45
C TYR A 223 25.34 -22.96 -35.91
N SER A 224 26.20 -23.28 -36.87
CA SER A 224 25.82 -23.42 -38.29
C SER A 224 24.63 -24.38 -38.46
N ARG A 225 24.65 -25.52 -37.77
CA ARG A 225 23.57 -26.51 -37.79
C ARG A 225 22.28 -25.97 -37.18
N VAL A 226 22.35 -25.31 -36.02
CA VAL A 226 21.19 -24.66 -35.39
C VAL A 226 20.53 -23.66 -36.33
N LEU A 227 21.32 -22.78 -36.97
CA LEU A 227 20.81 -21.79 -37.93
C LEU A 227 20.24 -22.44 -39.20
N TYR A 228 20.88 -23.51 -39.69
CA TYR A 228 20.40 -24.26 -40.85
C TYR A 228 19.08 -24.98 -40.57
N ASP A 229 18.97 -25.66 -39.44
CA ASP A 229 17.78 -26.41 -39.04
C ASP A 229 16.61 -25.47 -38.76
N TRP A 230 16.86 -24.34 -38.06
CA TRP A 230 15.86 -23.30 -37.83
C TRP A 230 15.22 -22.79 -39.12
N ARG A 231 16.05 -22.54 -40.14
CA ARG A 231 15.60 -22.04 -41.46
C ARG A 231 14.73 -23.04 -42.21
N ASN A 232 14.89 -24.35 -41.96
CA ASN A 232 14.29 -25.42 -42.76
C ASN A 232 13.17 -26.20 -42.06
N SER A 233 13.00 -26.08 -40.74
CA SER A 233 12.09 -26.94 -39.97
C SER A 233 11.02 -26.19 -39.17
N THR A 234 11.43 -25.45 -38.14
CA THR A 234 10.52 -25.04 -37.06
C THR A 234 10.22 -23.55 -36.99
N LYS A 235 11.03 -22.69 -37.63
CA LYS A 235 11.00 -21.22 -37.45
C LYS A 235 10.89 -20.76 -35.98
N ASN A 236 11.25 -21.61 -35.01
CA ASN A 236 11.21 -21.24 -33.59
C ASN A 236 12.31 -20.19 -33.34
N VAL A 237 11.90 -18.94 -33.20
CA VAL A 237 12.77 -17.77 -32.99
C VAL A 237 13.73 -17.98 -31.82
N GLU A 238 13.28 -18.63 -30.74
CA GLU A 238 14.07 -18.88 -29.53
C GLU A 238 15.32 -19.73 -29.82
N SER A 239 15.18 -20.74 -30.69
CA SER A 239 16.28 -21.65 -31.02
C SER A 239 17.42 -20.93 -31.75
N MET A 240 17.06 -20.00 -32.65
CA MET A 240 18.02 -19.16 -33.37
C MET A 240 18.57 -18.05 -32.46
N ALA A 241 17.72 -17.40 -31.67
CA ALA A 241 18.11 -16.32 -30.77
C ALA A 241 19.17 -16.76 -29.75
N LYS A 242 19.08 -18.00 -29.22
CA LYS A 242 20.11 -18.59 -28.34
C LYS A 242 21.51 -18.63 -28.94
N VAL A 243 21.69 -18.50 -30.25
CA VAL A 243 23.02 -18.39 -30.88
C VAL A 243 23.62 -17.01 -30.64
N PHE A 244 22.81 -15.95 -30.71
CA PHE A 244 23.24 -14.56 -30.76
C PHE A 244 23.13 -13.82 -29.43
N ILE A 245 22.17 -14.18 -28.58
CA ILE A 245 21.88 -13.51 -27.31
C ILE A 245 21.75 -14.50 -26.15
N ASN A 246 21.85 -13.99 -24.93
CA ASN A 246 21.42 -14.69 -23.72
C ASN A 246 19.95 -14.31 -23.45
N LEU A 247 19.05 -15.30 -23.53
CA LEU A 247 17.61 -15.06 -23.35
C LEU A 247 17.24 -14.68 -21.91
N GLU A 248 17.99 -15.15 -20.91
CA GLU A 248 17.67 -14.84 -19.52
C GLU A 248 18.06 -13.41 -19.14
N SER A 249 19.20 -12.92 -19.64
CA SER A 249 19.71 -11.57 -19.33
C SER A 249 19.35 -10.51 -20.37
N HIS A 250 18.75 -10.90 -21.50
CA HIS A 250 18.53 -10.00 -22.66
C HIS A 250 19.80 -9.28 -23.12
N GLU A 251 20.95 -9.99 -23.09
CA GLU A 251 22.24 -9.42 -23.47
C GLU A 251 22.82 -10.09 -24.71
N LYS A 252 23.46 -9.29 -25.56
CA LYS A 252 24.23 -9.81 -26.70
C LYS A 252 25.37 -10.70 -26.21
N LYS A 253 25.51 -11.89 -26.81
CA LYS A 253 26.67 -12.74 -26.56
C LYS A 253 27.92 -12.09 -27.14
N ASN A 254 29.05 -12.31 -26.48
CA ASN A 254 30.33 -11.84 -27.03
C ASN A 254 30.59 -12.52 -28.38
N ILE A 255 31.01 -11.77 -29.40
CA ILE A 255 31.25 -12.28 -30.76
C ILE A 255 32.23 -13.48 -30.74
N SER A 256 33.24 -13.45 -29.86
CA SER A 256 34.20 -14.55 -29.71
C SER A 256 33.59 -15.87 -29.20
N SER A 257 32.39 -15.82 -28.62
CA SER A 257 31.63 -17.00 -28.22
C SER A 257 30.84 -17.61 -29.39
N ILE A 258 30.49 -16.80 -30.39
CA ILE A 258 29.67 -17.16 -31.56
C ILE A 258 30.55 -17.69 -32.70
N ILE A 259 31.67 -17.00 -32.98
CA ILE A 259 32.61 -17.34 -34.06
C ILE A 259 34.05 -17.39 -33.54
N THR A 260 34.80 -18.42 -33.94
CA THR A 260 36.22 -18.51 -33.57
C THR A 260 37.09 -17.51 -34.33
N LYS A 261 38.18 -17.05 -33.69
CA LYS A 261 39.16 -16.10 -34.28
C LYS A 261 39.73 -16.59 -35.63
N SER A 262 39.90 -17.90 -35.80
CA SER A 262 40.39 -18.49 -37.06
C SER A 262 39.41 -18.34 -38.21
N THR A 263 38.11 -18.51 -37.93
CA THR A 263 37.03 -18.38 -38.92
C THR A 263 36.81 -16.91 -39.25
N LEU A 264 36.83 -16.04 -38.23
CA LEU A 264 36.68 -14.60 -38.41
C LEU A 264 37.80 -13.99 -39.27
N LYS A 265 39.04 -14.47 -39.13
CA LYS A 265 40.15 -14.06 -40.02
C LYS A 265 39.94 -14.40 -41.49
N LYS A 266 39.22 -15.49 -41.79
CA LYS A 266 38.89 -15.89 -43.17
C LYS A 266 37.71 -15.11 -43.74
N PHE A 267 36.78 -14.70 -42.87
CA PHE A 267 35.55 -14.00 -43.23
C PHE A 267 35.36 -12.75 -42.36
N PRO A 268 36.10 -11.65 -42.62
CA PRO A 268 36.06 -10.45 -41.77
C PRO A 268 34.68 -9.80 -41.69
N ASP A 269 33.89 -9.87 -42.77
CA ASP A 269 32.54 -9.30 -42.82
C ASP A 269 31.55 -10.00 -41.86
N ALA A 270 31.89 -11.19 -41.36
CA ALA A 270 31.05 -11.92 -40.43
C ALA A 270 30.84 -11.18 -39.10
N GLU A 271 31.78 -10.32 -38.68
CA GLU A 271 31.65 -9.52 -37.46
C GLU A 271 30.44 -8.58 -37.56
N ARG A 272 30.40 -7.77 -38.63
CA ARG A 272 29.31 -6.84 -38.90
C ARG A 272 27.97 -7.54 -39.10
N MET A 273 27.97 -8.71 -39.76
CA MET A 273 26.77 -9.52 -39.91
C MET A 273 26.26 -10.04 -38.56
N ILE A 274 27.15 -10.48 -37.66
CA ILE A 274 26.78 -10.94 -36.31
C ILE A 274 26.20 -9.77 -35.51
N GLU A 275 26.83 -8.60 -35.52
CA GLU A 275 26.34 -7.42 -34.81
C GLU A 275 24.95 -7.00 -35.31
N SER A 276 24.78 -6.90 -36.64
CA SER A 276 23.50 -6.58 -37.28
C SER A 276 22.40 -7.58 -36.91
N VAL A 277 22.71 -8.88 -36.92
CA VAL A 277 21.74 -9.91 -36.52
C VAL A 277 21.46 -9.81 -35.02
N GLN A 278 22.46 -9.57 -34.17
CA GLN A 278 22.29 -9.43 -32.73
C GLN A 278 21.35 -8.28 -32.36
N ASP A 279 21.51 -7.11 -32.98
CA ASP A 279 20.64 -5.96 -32.75
C ASP A 279 19.17 -6.27 -33.06
N ILE A 280 18.91 -6.86 -34.22
CA ILE A 280 17.54 -7.10 -34.68
C ILE A 280 16.91 -8.28 -33.94
N VAL A 281 17.67 -9.34 -33.67
CA VAL A 281 17.19 -10.49 -32.90
C VAL A 281 16.92 -10.11 -31.45
N LEU A 282 17.75 -9.26 -30.83
CA LEU A 282 17.50 -8.79 -29.47
C LEU A 282 16.19 -8.00 -29.41
N SER A 283 16.04 -6.99 -30.28
CA SER A 283 14.81 -6.18 -30.35
C SER A 283 13.58 -7.05 -30.60
N HIS A 284 13.67 -8.02 -31.51
CA HIS A 284 12.55 -8.89 -31.85
C HIS A 284 12.16 -9.84 -30.69
N VAL A 285 13.13 -10.32 -29.91
CA VAL A 285 12.85 -11.13 -28.70
C VAL A 285 12.23 -10.27 -27.60
N GLU A 286 12.73 -9.04 -27.38
CA GLU A 286 12.14 -8.09 -26.44
C GLU A 286 10.69 -7.74 -26.81
N ASP A 287 10.42 -7.52 -28.10
CA ASP A 287 9.07 -7.27 -28.63
C ASP A 287 8.15 -8.47 -28.41
N MET A 288 8.64 -9.68 -28.71
CA MET A 288 7.91 -10.95 -28.50
C MET A 288 7.53 -11.16 -27.04
N ASP A 289 8.49 -11.01 -26.12
CA ASP A 289 8.27 -11.22 -24.70
C ASP A 289 7.31 -10.17 -24.13
N SER A 290 7.50 -8.89 -24.51
CA SER A 290 6.61 -7.80 -24.11
C SER A 290 5.18 -7.99 -24.61
N TYR A 291 5.01 -8.43 -25.85
CA TYR A 291 3.71 -8.75 -26.43
C TYR A 291 3.04 -9.95 -25.73
N GLN A 292 3.81 -11.02 -25.44
CA GLN A 292 3.29 -12.17 -24.71
C GLN A 292 2.85 -11.79 -23.29
N ILE A 293 3.65 -11.00 -22.57
CA ILE A 293 3.29 -10.48 -21.24
C ILE A 293 2.00 -9.65 -21.33
N LEU A 294 1.85 -8.80 -22.35
CA LEU A 294 0.64 -8.01 -22.55
C LEU A 294 -0.60 -8.90 -22.80
N GLN A 295 -0.48 -9.91 -23.66
CA GLN A 295 -1.57 -10.85 -23.96
C GLN A 295 -1.99 -11.64 -22.71
N ARG A 296 -1.02 -12.15 -21.93
CA ARG A 296 -1.28 -12.84 -20.65
C ARG A 296 -1.97 -11.93 -19.66
N THR A 297 -1.46 -10.70 -19.52
CA THR A 297 -2.06 -9.70 -18.62
C THR A 297 -3.49 -9.37 -19.05
N SER A 298 -3.74 -9.22 -20.35
CA SER A 298 -5.09 -8.99 -20.90
C SER A 298 -6.05 -10.12 -20.53
N ASN A 299 -5.66 -11.38 -20.78
CA ASN A 299 -6.46 -12.55 -20.39
C ASN A 299 -6.74 -12.57 -18.88
N LEU A 300 -5.73 -12.28 -18.06
CA LEU A 300 -5.87 -12.27 -16.60
C LEU A 300 -6.82 -11.18 -16.14
N LEU A 301 -6.76 -9.99 -16.74
CA LEU A 301 -7.66 -8.88 -16.41
C LEU A 301 -9.12 -9.17 -16.81
N ILE A 302 -9.35 -9.88 -17.92
CA ILE A 302 -10.68 -10.33 -18.33
C ILE A 302 -11.26 -11.31 -17.29
N ILE A 303 -10.47 -12.31 -16.88
CA ILE A 303 -10.87 -13.26 -15.83
C ILE A 303 -11.11 -12.52 -14.51
N PHE A 304 -10.19 -11.62 -14.14
CA PHE A 304 -10.25 -10.85 -12.91
C PHE A 304 -11.51 -10.00 -12.81
N LYS A 305 -11.96 -9.39 -13.91
CA LYS A 305 -13.21 -8.61 -13.92
C LYS A 305 -14.42 -9.47 -13.55
N VAL A 306 -14.56 -10.65 -14.14
CA VAL A 306 -15.65 -11.59 -13.82
C VAL A 306 -15.51 -12.11 -12.38
N TYR A 307 -14.28 -12.41 -11.96
CA TYR A 307 -13.98 -12.81 -10.58
C TYR A 307 -14.47 -11.74 -9.58
N VAL A 308 -14.19 -10.46 -9.81
CA VAL A 308 -14.63 -9.33 -8.97
C VAL A 308 -16.17 -9.28 -8.90
N ASP A 309 -16.85 -9.42 -10.05
CA ASP A 309 -18.31 -9.40 -10.11
C ASP A 309 -18.92 -10.56 -9.32
N PHE A 310 -18.39 -11.77 -9.47
CA PHE A 310 -18.83 -12.93 -8.69
C PHE A 310 -18.52 -12.75 -7.20
N TYR A 311 -17.35 -12.22 -6.86
CA TYR A 311 -16.96 -11.99 -5.48
C TYR A 311 -17.89 -11.01 -4.77
N ASN A 312 -18.17 -9.87 -5.40
CA ASN A 312 -19.09 -8.88 -4.85
C ASN A 312 -20.52 -9.41 -4.72
N ASN A 313 -21.00 -10.17 -5.70
CA ASN A 313 -22.31 -10.82 -5.63
C ASN A 313 -22.41 -11.84 -4.49
N GLU A 314 -21.36 -12.65 -4.29
CA GLU A 314 -21.33 -13.62 -3.18
C GLU A 314 -21.22 -12.93 -1.82
N LYS A 315 -20.46 -11.85 -1.69
CA LYS A 315 -20.47 -11.03 -0.46
C LYS A 315 -21.88 -10.53 -0.12
N LEU A 316 -22.57 -9.93 -1.08
CA LEU A 316 -23.93 -9.40 -0.86
C LEU A 316 -24.93 -10.51 -0.49
N LYS A 317 -24.89 -11.68 -1.16
CA LYS A 317 -25.76 -12.81 -0.82
C LYS A 317 -25.58 -13.31 0.61
N ASN A 318 -24.34 -13.26 1.11
CA ASN A 318 -24.00 -13.69 2.47
C ASN A 318 -24.11 -12.56 3.50
N ALA A 319 -24.56 -11.36 3.09
CA ALA A 319 -24.58 -10.16 3.93
C ALA A 319 -23.20 -9.89 4.57
N LEU A 320 -22.13 -9.99 3.77
CA LEU A 320 -20.76 -9.75 4.20
C LEU A 320 -20.23 -8.44 3.62
N LEU A 321 -19.45 -7.72 4.42
CA LEU A 321 -18.69 -6.54 4.02
C LEU A 321 -17.23 -6.74 4.40
N ASP A 322 -16.32 -6.29 3.55
CA ASP A 322 -14.91 -6.18 3.86
C ASP A 322 -14.52 -4.75 4.28
N TYR A 323 -13.27 -4.56 4.71
CA TYR A 323 -12.78 -3.26 5.16
C TYR A 323 -12.75 -2.20 4.04
N ASN A 324 -12.64 -2.62 2.78
CA ASN A 324 -12.68 -1.69 1.66
C ASN A 324 -14.11 -1.23 1.39
N ASP A 325 -15.08 -2.15 1.47
CA ASP A 325 -16.50 -1.85 1.26
C ASP A 325 -16.97 -0.77 2.24
N ILE A 326 -16.67 -0.92 3.53
CA ILE A 326 -17.16 0.03 4.56
C ILE A 326 -16.60 1.44 4.33
N ILE A 327 -15.39 1.56 3.80
CA ILE A 327 -14.77 2.86 3.48
C ILE A 327 -15.44 3.48 2.25
N ASP A 328 -15.58 2.71 1.17
CA ASP A 328 -16.16 3.21 -0.08
C ASP A 328 -17.65 3.57 0.11
N LEU A 329 -18.42 2.72 0.81
CA LEU A 329 -19.82 2.99 1.15
C LEU A 329 -19.97 4.21 2.06
N ALA A 330 -19.09 4.39 3.05
CA ALA A 330 -19.09 5.57 3.91
C ALA A 330 -18.80 6.85 3.12
N ILE A 331 -17.84 6.84 2.18
CA ILE A 331 -17.56 7.98 1.30
C ILE A 331 -18.78 8.32 0.45
N ASN A 332 -19.40 7.32 -0.17
CA ASN A 332 -20.59 7.53 -1.00
C ASN A 332 -21.73 8.13 -0.18
N LEU A 333 -22.00 7.58 1.00
CA LEU A 333 -23.04 8.07 1.90
C LEU A 333 -22.80 9.53 2.35
N LEU A 334 -21.56 9.88 2.67
CA LEU A 334 -21.20 11.23 3.11
C LEU A 334 -21.07 12.23 1.97
N SER A 335 -20.95 11.77 0.73
CA SER A 335 -20.85 12.62 -0.46
C SER A 335 -22.22 12.90 -1.09
N ASP A 336 -23.25 12.11 -0.79
CA ASP A 336 -24.60 12.36 -1.29
C ASP A 336 -25.27 13.52 -0.53
N HIS A 337 -25.42 14.65 -1.21
CA HIS A 337 -26.04 15.86 -0.66
C HIS A 337 -27.49 15.64 -0.19
N ASN A 338 -28.21 14.64 -0.71
CA ASN A 338 -29.59 14.37 -0.29
C ASN A 338 -29.67 13.75 1.10
N TYR A 339 -28.64 12.99 1.49
CA TYR A 339 -28.65 12.22 2.73
C TYR A 339 -27.66 12.74 3.76
N LYS A 340 -26.59 13.45 3.37
CA LYS A 340 -25.49 13.84 4.27
C LYS A 340 -25.97 14.48 5.58
N ASP A 341 -26.75 15.55 5.49
CA ASP A 341 -27.21 16.29 6.68
C ASP A 341 -28.13 15.44 7.56
N TRP A 342 -29.00 14.64 6.94
CA TRP A 342 -29.92 13.74 7.62
C TRP A 342 -29.20 12.55 8.28
N VAL A 343 -28.18 11.99 7.62
CA VAL A 343 -27.34 10.89 8.12
C VAL A 343 -26.56 11.35 9.35
N LEU A 344 -25.90 12.51 9.26
CA LEU A 344 -25.13 13.07 10.38
C LEU A 344 -26.05 13.46 11.54
N PHE A 345 -27.23 14.00 11.25
CA PHE A 345 -28.24 14.33 12.25
C PHE A 345 -28.78 13.09 12.98
N ASN A 346 -29.20 12.05 12.25
CA ASN A 346 -29.82 10.85 12.82
C ASN A 346 -28.87 9.91 13.55
N LEU A 347 -27.56 10.04 13.33
CA LEU A 347 -26.60 9.31 14.15
C LEU A 347 -26.53 9.81 15.60
N ASP A 348 -27.28 10.87 15.95
CA ASP A 348 -27.13 11.62 17.20
C ASP A 348 -25.67 12.10 17.40
N GLN A 349 -24.91 12.13 16.29
CA GLN A 349 -23.50 12.45 16.23
C GLN A 349 -23.34 13.75 15.43
N LYS A 350 -23.89 14.83 15.95
CA LYS A 350 -23.47 16.17 15.55
C LYS A 350 -22.02 16.35 15.98
N ILE A 351 -21.05 15.87 15.20
CA ILE A 351 -19.65 15.90 15.60
C ILE A 351 -19.17 17.35 15.63
N ASP A 352 -18.77 17.83 16.80
CA ASP A 352 -18.27 19.20 16.96
C ASP A 352 -16.74 19.24 17.06
N HIS A 353 -16.13 18.16 17.57
CA HIS A 353 -14.68 18.08 17.71
C HIS A 353 -14.15 16.76 17.17
N ILE A 354 -13.26 16.82 16.19
CA ILE A 354 -12.59 15.64 15.62
C ILE A 354 -11.13 15.66 16.05
N LEU A 355 -10.66 14.56 16.61
CA LEU A 355 -9.27 14.31 16.96
C LEU A 355 -8.77 13.12 16.16
N ILE A 356 -7.59 13.23 15.55
CA ILE A 356 -7.01 12.19 14.69
C ILE A 356 -5.61 11.87 15.21
N ASP A 357 -5.41 10.60 15.57
CA ASP A 357 -4.10 10.06 15.92
C ASP A 357 -3.45 9.35 14.74
N GLU A 358 -2.12 9.28 14.73
CA GLU A 358 -1.30 8.68 13.66
C GLU A 358 -1.77 9.05 12.25
N ALA A 359 -2.08 10.33 12.05
CA ALA A 359 -2.73 10.79 10.83
C ALA A 359 -1.87 10.65 9.56
N GLN A 360 -0.56 10.40 9.70
CA GLN A 360 0.29 10.04 8.57
C GLN A 360 -0.09 8.69 7.93
N ASP A 361 -0.76 7.80 8.68
CA ASP A 361 -1.11 6.45 8.23
C ASP A 361 -2.49 6.37 7.58
N ASN A 362 -3.14 7.52 7.36
CA ASN A 362 -4.43 7.59 6.70
C ASN A 362 -4.29 7.53 5.17
N SER A 363 -5.06 6.64 4.53
CA SER A 363 -5.17 6.57 3.07
C SER A 363 -5.95 7.76 2.48
N ILE A 364 -5.88 7.95 1.16
CA ILE A 364 -6.66 8.99 0.45
C ILE A 364 -8.15 8.90 0.78
N ASN A 365 -8.70 7.68 0.76
CA ASN A 365 -10.12 7.44 1.03
C ASN A 365 -10.49 7.77 2.49
N GLN A 366 -9.63 7.44 3.46
CA GLN A 366 -9.86 7.84 4.86
C GLN A 366 -9.83 9.36 5.04
N TRP A 367 -8.92 10.07 4.34
CA TRP A 367 -8.93 11.54 4.32
C TRP A 367 -10.18 12.12 3.66
N LYS A 368 -10.74 11.48 2.61
CA LYS A 368 -12.03 11.89 2.03
C LYS A 368 -13.15 11.82 3.08
N ILE A 369 -13.17 10.80 3.93
CA ILE A 369 -14.15 10.70 5.02
C ILE A 369 -13.96 11.86 6.00
N ILE A 370 -12.73 12.09 6.47
CA ILE A 370 -12.41 13.16 7.42
C ILE A 370 -12.77 14.54 6.87
N THR A 371 -12.49 14.80 5.60
CA THR A 371 -12.82 16.08 4.95
C THR A 371 -14.33 16.29 4.87
N ARG A 372 -15.09 15.27 4.46
CA ARG A 372 -16.56 15.32 4.39
C ARG A 372 -17.21 15.59 5.74
N LEU A 373 -16.68 14.99 6.81
CA LEU A 373 -17.13 15.25 8.20
C LEU A 373 -16.82 16.69 8.64
N CYS A 374 -15.76 17.30 8.10
CA CYS A 374 -15.31 18.65 8.45
C CYS A 374 -15.89 19.77 7.57
N ASP A 375 -16.65 19.48 6.52
CA ASP A 375 -17.06 20.48 5.51
C ASP A 375 -17.68 21.75 6.11
N ASP A 376 -18.52 21.59 7.15
CA ASP A 376 -19.22 22.72 7.79
C ASP A 376 -18.49 23.31 9.00
N PHE A 377 -17.34 22.74 9.40
CA PHE A 377 -16.62 23.21 10.59
C PHE A 377 -16.15 24.65 10.44
N PHE A 378 -15.87 25.07 9.21
CA PHE A 378 -15.23 26.36 8.90
C PHE A 378 -16.19 27.39 8.28
N SER A 379 -17.50 27.10 8.27
CA SER A 379 -18.53 27.93 7.64
C SER A 379 -19.06 29.09 8.51
N GLY A 380 -18.58 29.22 9.76
CA GLY A 380 -18.79 30.42 10.60
C GLY A 380 -20.05 30.44 11.49
N GLY A 381 -20.52 29.29 11.96
CA GLY A 381 -21.66 29.19 12.90
C GLY A 381 -21.34 29.57 14.36
N ASP A 382 -22.39 29.65 15.19
CA ASP A 382 -22.31 30.08 16.61
C ASP A 382 -21.55 29.10 17.52
N GLU A 383 -21.59 27.80 17.23
CA GLU A 383 -20.86 26.78 17.96
C GLU A 383 -19.49 26.49 17.31
N LYS A 384 -18.41 26.73 18.06
CA LYS A 384 -17.04 26.48 17.57
C LYS A 384 -16.74 24.99 17.45
N ARG A 385 -16.64 24.51 16.21
CA ARG A 385 -16.15 23.17 15.86
C ARG A 385 -14.65 23.18 15.58
N THR A 386 -13.93 22.11 15.92
CA THR A 386 -12.46 22.07 15.74
C THR A 386 -11.93 20.73 15.28
N LEU A 387 -10.90 20.77 14.45
CA LEU A 387 -10.10 19.62 14.05
C LEU A 387 -8.75 19.62 14.79
N PHE A 388 -8.36 18.49 15.39
CA PHE A 388 -7.08 18.29 16.05
C PHE A 388 -6.37 17.09 15.46
N VAL A 389 -5.23 17.29 14.81
CA VAL A 389 -4.50 16.23 14.10
C VAL A 389 -3.13 16.05 14.72
N VAL A 390 -2.74 14.80 14.97
CA VAL A 390 -1.39 14.44 15.42
C VAL A 390 -0.80 13.41 14.46
N GLY A 391 0.46 13.62 14.07
CA GLY A 391 1.17 12.66 13.23
C GLY A 391 2.65 12.98 13.09
N ASP A 392 3.36 12.09 12.40
CA ASP A 392 4.75 12.23 12.01
C ASP A 392 4.98 11.60 10.64
N ALA A 393 5.26 12.41 9.62
CA ALA A 393 5.51 11.91 8.27
C ALA A 393 6.64 10.87 8.21
N LYS A 394 7.64 10.95 9.10
CA LYS A 394 8.76 9.98 9.19
C LYS A 394 8.31 8.57 9.60
N GLN A 395 7.13 8.43 10.19
CA GLN A 395 6.59 7.17 10.70
C GLN A 395 5.59 6.52 9.74
N SER A 396 5.36 7.11 8.56
CA SER A 396 4.47 6.54 7.54
C SER A 396 5.09 5.28 6.92
N ILE A 397 4.80 4.12 7.50
CA ILE A 397 5.33 2.80 7.08
C ILE A 397 4.29 1.93 6.34
N TYR A 398 3.04 2.37 6.25
CA TYR A 398 1.93 1.62 5.64
C TYR A 398 1.73 1.89 4.14
N ARG A 399 2.81 2.20 3.39
CA ARG A 399 2.71 2.50 1.94
C ARG A 399 2.03 1.37 1.15
N PHE A 400 2.24 0.12 1.55
CA PHE A 400 1.60 -1.04 0.93
C PHE A 400 0.06 -1.07 1.09
N GLN A 401 -0.51 -0.24 1.95
CA GLN A 401 -1.97 -0.05 2.14
C GLN A 401 -2.49 1.23 1.45
N GLY A 402 -1.69 1.89 0.60
CA GLY A 402 -2.09 3.10 -0.12
C GLY A 402 -1.91 4.40 0.67
N VAL A 403 -1.08 4.38 1.71
CA VAL A 403 -0.68 5.57 2.48
C VAL A 403 0.47 6.30 1.77
N ASN A 404 0.44 7.63 1.78
CA ASN A 404 1.49 8.46 1.20
C ASN A 404 1.92 9.57 2.20
N PRO A 405 3.21 9.66 2.60
CA PRO A 405 3.70 10.71 3.51
C PRO A 405 3.45 12.14 3.01
N ILE A 406 3.44 12.35 1.69
CA ILE A 406 3.17 13.65 1.06
C ILE A 406 1.74 14.10 1.38
N LEU A 407 0.81 13.15 1.48
CA LEU A 407 -0.60 13.42 1.75
C LEU A 407 -0.82 14.08 3.11
N PHE A 408 -0.07 13.68 4.15
CA PHE A 408 -0.17 14.30 5.48
C PHE A 408 0.04 15.82 5.41
N ASN A 409 1.09 16.28 4.73
CA ASN A 409 1.39 17.70 4.61
C ASN A 409 0.41 18.43 3.67
N TYR A 410 -0.01 17.76 2.59
CA TYR A 410 -1.06 18.29 1.73
C TYR A 410 -2.35 18.56 2.52
N MET A 411 -2.75 17.62 3.37
CA MET A 411 -3.94 17.75 4.21
C MET A 411 -3.79 18.84 5.28
N GLN A 412 -2.58 19.05 5.82
CA GLN A 412 -2.30 20.20 6.68
C GLN A 412 -2.62 21.52 5.97
N LYS A 413 -2.11 21.68 4.74
CA LYS A 413 -2.34 22.87 3.94
C LYS A 413 -3.82 23.03 3.55
N TYR A 414 -4.45 21.93 3.12
CA TYR A 414 -5.88 21.90 2.79
C TYR A 414 -6.75 22.44 3.93
N PHE A 415 -6.57 21.93 5.16
CA PHE A 415 -7.35 22.37 6.30
C PHE A 415 -6.97 23.77 6.78
N HIS A 416 -5.69 24.14 6.75
CA HIS A 416 -5.24 25.50 7.01
C HIS A 416 -5.98 26.51 6.13
N ASP A 417 -6.02 26.27 4.81
CA ASP A 417 -6.64 27.17 3.85
C ASP A 417 -8.17 27.23 4.05
N LYS A 418 -8.81 26.11 4.41
CA LYS A 418 -10.25 26.07 4.77
C LYS A 418 -10.58 26.90 6.01
N THR A 419 -9.66 27.02 6.97
CA THR A 419 -9.87 27.88 8.16
C THR A 419 -9.81 29.38 7.86
N ARG A 420 -9.41 29.78 6.63
CA ARG A 420 -9.20 31.18 6.23
C ARG A 420 -8.25 31.92 7.18
N ASN A 421 -7.23 31.21 7.69
CA ASN A 421 -6.25 31.68 8.67
C ASN A 421 -6.83 32.15 10.01
N LYS A 422 -8.02 31.68 10.38
CA LYS A 422 -8.63 31.95 11.69
C LYS A 422 -8.65 30.68 12.54
N ASP A 423 -8.47 30.83 13.85
CA ASP A 423 -8.58 29.74 14.82
C ASP A 423 -7.73 28.49 14.49
N TRP A 424 -6.59 28.66 13.81
CA TRP A 424 -5.66 27.60 13.45
C TRP A 424 -4.33 27.71 14.19
N LEU A 425 -3.75 26.58 14.57
CA LEU A 425 -2.39 26.49 15.12
C LEU A 425 -1.66 25.28 14.54
N SER A 426 -0.48 25.51 13.97
CA SER A 426 0.48 24.44 13.70
C SER A 426 1.56 24.43 14.77
N CYS A 427 1.87 23.25 15.32
CA CYS A 427 2.90 23.10 16.32
C CYS A 427 3.78 21.89 16.04
N GLN A 428 5.06 22.04 16.34
CA GLN A 428 6.06 20.98 16.24
C GLN A 428 6.49 20.56 17.66
N LEU A 429 6.48 19.25 17.92
CA LEU A 429 7.01 18.68 19.16
C LEU A 429 8.36 18.04 18.87
N GLU A 430 9.43 18.65 19.39
CA GLU A 430 10.81 18.22 19.15
C GLU A 430 11.41 17.45 20.34
N LYS A 431 10.86 17.67 21.55
CA LYS A 431 11.40 17.09 22.78
C LYS A 431 11.00 15.62 22.91
N SER A 432 11.95 14.71 22.78
CA SER A 432 11.75 13.27 22.98
C SER A 432 11.93 12.89 24.45
N PHE A 433 10.93 12.24 25.02
CA PHE A 433 10.94 11.72 26.39
C PHE A 433 11.40 10.26 26.46
N ARG A 434 11.59 9.61 25.31
CA ARG A 434 11.83 8.16 25.20
C ARG A 434 13.31 7.83 25.08
N SER A 435 14.01 8.50 24.17
CA SER A 435 15.35 8.10 23.70
C SER A 435 16.45 9.02 24.25
N THR A 436 17.66 8.49 24.33
CA THR A 436 18.87 9.21 24.76
C THR A 436 19.47 10.02 23.60
N PRO A 437 20.44 10.93 23.86
CA PRO A 437 21.04 11.77 22.84
C PRO A 437 21.66 10.98 21.68
N GLU A 438 22.37 9.87 21.94
CA GLU A 438 23.08 9.10 20.92
C GLU A 438 22.12 8.49 19.90
N VAL A 439 21.02 7.90 20.39
CA VAL A 439 19.95 7.32 19.56
C VAL A 439 19.31 8.40 18.70
N LEU A 440 18.98 9.55 19.29
CA LEU A 440 18.36 10.66 18.57
C LEU A 440 19.29 11.27 17.53
N MET A 441 20.58 11.44 17.84
CA MET A 441 21.58 11.93 16.90
C MET A 441 21.72 11.02 15.68
N PHE A 442 21.68 9.69 15.88
CA PHE A 442 21.69 8.75 14.76
C PHE A 442 20.43 8.86 13.90
N VAL A 443 19.26 8.92 14.53
CA VAL A 443 17.98 9.11 13.84
C VAL A 443 17.96 10.43 13.06
N ASP A 444 18.43 11.52 13.65
CA ASP A 444 18.55 12.82 12.99
C ASP A 444 19.47 12.75 11.78
N ARG A 445 20.67 12.16 11.92
CA ARG A 445 21.59 12.00 10.79
C ARG A 445 20.98 11.15 9.67
N LEU A 446 20.30 10.06 10.02
CA LEU A 446 19.68 9.17 9.05
C LEU A 446 18.59 9.91 8.26
N PHE A 447 17.64 10.56 8.93
CA PHE A 447 16.52 11.22 8.25
C PHE A 447 16.92 12.52 7.54
N ASN A 448 17.94 13.25 7.99
CA ASN A 448 18.44 14.41 7.25
C ASN A 448 19.09 14.01 5.90
N ASN A 449 19.57 12.77 5.73
CA ASN A 449 20.01 12.29 4.41
C ASN A 449 18.85 12.08 3.42
N PHE A 450 17.62 11.93 3.92
CA PHE A 450 16.40 11.76 3.12
C PHE A 450 15.44 12.95 3.33
N TYR A 451 16.00 14.11 3.67
CA TYR A 451 15.24 15.27 4.15
C TYR A 451 14.07 15.63 3.23
N GLU A 452 14.30 15.73 1.91
CA GLU A 452 13.28 16.09 0.92
C GLU A 452 12.12 15.09 0.81
N GLU A 453 12.32 13.85 1.24
CA GLU A 453 11.32 12.78 1.17
C GLU A 453 10.48 12.68 2.45
N VAL A 454 11.06 13.06 3.59
CA VAL A 454 10.50 12.84 4.93
C VAL A 454 10.18 14.13 5.68
N SER A 455 10.67 15.27 5.20
CA SER A 455 10.41 16.61 5.72
C SER A 455 10.10 17.55 4.56
N PHE A 456 8.98 18.26 4.70
CA PHE A 456 8.50 19.18 3.67
C PHE A 456 8.52 20.63 4.18
N GLY A 457 9.26 20.89 5.27
CA GLY A 457 9.70 22.21 5.70
C GLY A 457 11.09 22.56 5.16
N ASN A 458 11.63 23.72 5.55
CA ASN A 458 13.01 24.13 5.21
C ASN A 458 13.99 23.98 6.40
N ASN A 459 13.57 23.36 7.49
CA ASN A 459 14.33 23.26 8.74
C ASN A 459 14.90 21.86 8.95
N GLU A 460 16.19 21.77 9.27
CA GLU A 460 16.87 20.53 9.66
C GLU A 460 16.05 19.71 10.69
N ILE A 461 15.98 18.39 10.48
CA ILE A 461 15.33 17.49 11.44
C ILE A 461 16.23 17.39 12.66
N LYS A 462 15.75 17.89 13.80
CA LYS A 462 16.49 17.86 15.06
C LYS A 462 15.58 17.48 16.22
N HIS A 463 15.97 16.46 16.98
CA HIS A 463 15.28 16.11 18.22
C HIS A 463 16.00 16.70 19.44
N VAL A 464 15.23 17.01 20.47
CA VAL A 464 15.76 17.44 21.78
C VAL A 464 15.57 16.31 22.79
N PRO A 465 16.62 15.67 23.31
CA PRO A 465 16.46 14.64 24.33
C PRO A 465 15.96 15.25 25.65
N HIS A 466 15.02 14.58 26.32
CA HIS A 466 14.73 14.85 27.74
C HIS A 466 15.72 14.15 28.66
N ARG A 467 16.21 12.98 28.23
CA ARG A 467 17.11 12.09 28.95
C ARG A 467 18.58 12.47 28.66
N GLU A 468 18.92 13.74 28.85
CA GLU A 468 20.22 14.33 28.44
C GLU A 468 21.43 13.65 29.09
N ASN A 469 21.25 13.10 30.29
CA ASN A 469 22.32 12.48 31.08
C ASN A 469 22.36 10.94 30.98
N ASP A 470 21.43 10.36 30.22
CA ASP A 470 21.38 8.90 30.02
C ASP A 470 22.23 8.52 28.81
N GLN A 471 22.89 7.36 28.86
CA GLN A 471 23.70 6.86 27.75
C GLN A 471 22.91 5.90 26.86
N GLY A 472 23.03 6.09 25.54
CA GLY A 472 22.53 5.18 24.52
C GLY A 472 23.63 4.42 23.80
N TYR A 473 23.26 3.28 23.22
CA TYR A 473 24.11 2.47 22.36
C TYR A 473 23.35 2.11 21.09
N ILE A 474 24.03 2.15 19.95
CA ILE A 474 23.49 1.75 18.65
C ILE A 474 24.45 0.74 18.05
N GLU A 475 23.91 -0.39 17.64
CA GLU A 475 24.63 -1.43 16.91
C GLU A 475 23.90 -1.69 15.59
N ILE A 476 24.64 -1.67 14.49
CA ILE A 476 24.10 -2.04 13.19
C ILE A 476 24.53 -3.47 12.92
N TRP A 477 23.55 -4.37 12.91
CA TRP A 477 23.78 -5.77 12.59
C TRP A 477 23.95 -5.91 11.07
N PRO A 478 24.93 -6.70 10.59
CA PRO A 478 25.05 -6.96 9.17
C PRO A 478 23.78 -7.64 8.67
N LEU A 479 23.34 -7.29 7.46
CA LEU A 479 22.29 -8.04 6.79
C LEU A 479 22.78 -9.49 6.67
N LEU A 480 21.98 -10.43 7.16
CA LEU A 480 22.21 -11.83 6.84
C LEU A 480 22.14 -11.94 5.31
N SER A 481 23.26 -12.22 4.66
CA SER A 481 23.24 -12.68 3.28
C SER A 481 22.27 -13.85 3.25
N GLN A 482 21.32 -13.85 2.32
CA GLN A 482 20.56 -15.05 2.00
C GLN A 482 21.57 -16.12 1.58
N HIS A 483 22.11 -16.85 2.55
CA HIS A 483 22.57 -18.19 2.29
C HIS A 483 21.33 -18.88 1.75
N LYS A 484 21.44 -19.47 0.55
CA LYS A 484 20.56 -20.55 0.13
C LYS A 484 20.77 -21.70 1.13
N GLU A 485 20.28 -21.53 2.36
CA GLU A 485 20.09 -22.63 3.28
C GLU A 485 18.97 -23.44 2.66
N THR A 486 19.35 -24.62 2.16
CA THR A 486 18.42 -25.68 1.82
C THR A 486 17.68 -26.02 3.10
N TYR A 487 16.57 -25.32 3.37
CA TYR A 487 15.61 -25.76 4.36
C TYR A 487 15.07 -27.10 3.87
N GLU A 488 15.66 -28.20 4.33
CA GLU A 488 14.92 -29.44 4.49
C GLU A 488 13.75 -29.08 5.40
N GLN A 489 12.59 -28.83 4.78
CA GLN A 489 11.33 -28.70 5.46
C GLN A 489 11.16 -29.96 6.31
N GLN A 490 11.42 -29.87 7.61
CA GLN A 490 10.81 -30.75 8.59
C GLN A 490 9.31 -30.43 8.54
N ALA A 491 8.63 -31.09 7.60
CA ALA A 491 7.20 -31.08 7.49
C ALA A 491 6.62 -31.45 8.86
N PHE A 492 5.90 -30.51 9.47
CA PHE A 492 5.02 -30.81 10.59
C PHE A 492 4.11 -31.97 10.16
N GLN A 493 4.29 -33.14 10.76
CA GLN A 493 3.37 -34.27 10.61
C GLN A 493 2.03 -33.87 11.23
N VAL A 494 1.12 -33.35 10.41
CA VAL A 494 -0.29 -33.30 10.76
C VAL A 494 -0.84 -34.71 10.59
N HIS A 495 -1.07 -35.39 11.71
CA HIS A 495 -1.76 -36.69 11.72
C HIS A 495 -3.22 -36.50 11.29
N PHE A 496 -3.51 -36.83 10.03
CA PHE A 496 -4.89 -36.95 9.54
C PHE A 496 -5.51 -38.27 10.04
N LYS A 497 -6.54 -38.18 10.89
CA LYS A 497 -7.48 -39.27 11.15
C LYS A 497 -8.58 -39.26 10.09
N ASN A 498 -8.53 -40.28 9.22
CA ASN A 498 -9.59 -40.94 8.46
C ASN A 498 -10.93 -40.21 8.23
N ARG A 499 -11.27 -40.03 6.95
CA ARG A 499 -12.54 -40.51 6.38
C ARG A 499 -12.43 -40.75 4.86
N LEU A 500 -12.28 -42.04 4.53
CA LEU A 500 -12.91 -42.79 3.44
C LEU A 500 -13.18 -42.07 2.09
N LEU A 501 -12.46 -42.45 1.02
CA LEU A 501 -12.91 -43.40 -0.01
C LEU A 501 -11.83 -43.61 -1.10
N SER A 502 -11.56 -44.89 -1.41
CA SER A 502 -10.98 -45.48 -2.64
C SER A 502 -9.78 -44.84 -3.37
N LYS A 503 -8.63 -45.52 -3.28
CA LYS A 503 -7.53 -45.61 -4.28
C LYS A 503 -8.03 -46.25 -5.61
N PRO A 504 -7.30 -46.20 -6.77
CA PRO A 504 -5.83 -46.34 -6.81
C PRO A 504 -5.02 -45.66 -7.94
N ILE A 505 -3.70 -45.60 -7.65
CA ILE A 505 -2.52 -45.61 -8.54
C ILE A 505 -2.28 -44.35 -9.41
N TYR A 506 -1.20 -43.61 -9.13
CA TYR A 506 -0.09 -43.42 -10.07
C TYR A 506 1.20 -43.00 -9.34
N ASP A 507 2.29 -43.21 -10.07
CA ASP A 507 3.62 -43.63 -9.66
C ASP A 507 4.54 -42.47 -9.28
N LYS A 508 5.40 -42.68 -8.26
CA LYS A 508 6.45 -41.74 -7.88
C LYS A 508 7.66 -41.96 -8.79
N LYS A 509 7.78 -41.17 -9.86
CA LYS A 509 9.09 -40.79 -10.43
C LYS A 509 8.93 -39.67 -11.44
N SER A 510 9.95 -38.80 -11.44
CA SER A 510 10.18 -37.65 -12.32
C SER A 510 9.42 -36.39 -11.93
N LEU A 511 10.14 -35.46 -11.28
CA LEU A 511 10.12 -34.03 -11.53
C LEU A 511 11.41 -33.47 -10.91
N LYS A 512 12.46 -33.45 -11.74
CA LYS A 512 13.64 -32.62 -11.53
C LYS A 512 13.35 -31.27 -12.20
N GLU A 513 13.73 -30.21 -11.51
CA GLU A 513 14.17 -28.91 -12.05
C GLU A 513 13.17 -28.14 -12.91
N VAL A 514 12.51 -27.15 -12.29
CA VAL A 514 12.58 -25.75 -12.74
C VAL A 514 12.62 -24.87 -11.49
N GLN A 515 13.82 -24.36 -11.17
CA GLN A 515 13.96 -23.13 -10.38
C GLN A 515 14.03 -21.99 -11.41
N ALA A 516 13.01 -21.15 -11.45
CA ALA A 516 13.10 -19.83 -12.04
C ALA A 516 12.68 -18.82 -10.96
N SER A 517 13.52 -17.79 -10.84
CA SER A 517 13.49 -16.72 -9.87
C SER A 517 12.26 -15.82 -10.02
N THR A 518 11.30 -15.92 -9.11
CA THR A 518 10.29 -14.87 -8.89
C THR A 518 10.79 -13.94 -7.79
N THR A 519 11.53 -12.90 -8.19
CA THR A 519 11.62 -11.67 -7.39
C THR A 519 10.51 -10.75 -7.90
N GLU A 520 9.28 -11.01 -7.47
CA GLU A 520 8.14 -10.17 -7.83
C GLU A 520 8.15 -8.88 -7.01
N TYR A 521 8.73 -7.83 -7.59
CA TYR A 521 8.40 -6.46 -7.23
C TYR A 521 7.08 -6.09 -7.91
N LEU A 522 5.96 -6.36 -7.23
CA LEU A 522 4.67 -5.77 -7.60
C LEU A 522 4.65 -4.30 -7.18
N TYR A 523 5.14 -3.43 -8.08
CA TYR A 523 5.03 -1.99 -7.96
C TYR A 523 3.56 -1.56 -8.00
N VAL A 524 3.06 -1.08 -6.87
CA VAL A 524 1.85 -0.25 -6.82
C VAL A 524 2.17 1.06 -7.52
N PHE A 525 1.32 1.44 -8.47
CA PHE A 525 1.41 2.62 -9.33
C PHE A 525 1.99 3.87 -8.64
N GLU A 526 3.06 4.44 -9.22
CA GLU A 526 3.27 5.89 -9.32
C GLU A 526 4.37 6.19 -10.35
N GLU A 527 4.18 7.29 -11.09
CA GLU A 527 5.04 7.80 -12.14
C GLU A 527 6.45 8.13 -11.61
N HIS A 528 7.47 7.53 -12.21
CA HIS A 528 8.83 8.06 -12.10
C HIS A 528 9.04 9.12 -13.19
N SER A 529 8.72 10.38 -12.87
CA SER A 529 9.31 11.51 -13.58
C SER A 529 10.42 12.13 -12.73
N SER A 530 11.53 12.43 -13.41
CA SER A 530 12.76 13.00 -12.88
C SER A 530 12.53 14.24 -12.01
N ALA A 531 13.29 14.32 -10.92
CA ALA A 531 13.44 15.42 -9.96
C ALA A 531 13.07 16.83 -10.50
N SER A 532 11.77 17.14 -10.46
CA SER A 532 11.24 18.50 -10.56
C SER A 532 9.84 18.50 -9.97
N ALA A 533 9.69 19.14 -8.80
CA ALA A 533 8.43 19.36 -8.07
C ALA A 533 7.42 18.20 -8.10
N LYS A 534 7.51 17.24 -7.16
CA LYS A 534 6.49 16.23 -6.87
C LYS A 534 5.15 16.92 -6.54
N LYS A 535 4.34 17.23 -7.56
CA LYS A 535 2.92 17.57 -7.42
C LYS A 535 2.18 16.26 -7.20
N LEU A 536 1.27 16.22 -6.22
CA LEU A 536 0.24 15.17 -6.22
C LEU A 536 -0.45 15.18 -7.60
N PRO A 537 -0.92 14.03 -8.11
CA PRO A 537 -1.71 13.97 -9.33
C PRO A 537 -2.81 15.03 -9.28
N SER A 538 -2.98 15.81 -10.36
CA SER A 538 -4.00 16.85 -10.49
C SER A 538 -5.45 16.33 -10.37
N GLU A 539 -5.62 15.02 -10.20
CA GLU A 539 -6.89 14.29 -10.17
C GLU A 539 -7.42 14.00 -8.76
N ILE A 540 -6.70 14.36 -7.69
CA ILE A 540 -7.19 14.11 -6.33
C ILE A 540 -8.18 15.22 -5.92
N SER A 541 -9.45 15.08 -6.29
CA SER A 541 -10.53 15.94 -5.79
C SER A 541 -10.96 15.50 -4.38
N PHE A 542 -10.82 16.41 -3.39
CA PHE A 542 -11.36 16.28 -2.04
C PHE A 542 -12.67 17.08 -1.91
#